data_AF-A0A1I3JGR0-F1
#
_entry.id   AF-A0A1I3JGR0-F1
#
_cell.length_a   1.000
_cell.length_b   1.000
_cell.length_c   1.000
_cell.angle_alpha   90.00
_cell.angle_beta   90.00
_cell.angle_gamma   90.00
#
_symmetry.space_group_name_H-M   'P 1'
#
loop_
_entity.id
_entity.type
_entity.pdbx_description
1 polymer ?
#
loop_
_entity_poly.entity_id
_entity_poly.type
_entity_poly.pdbx_seq_one_letter_code
_entity_poly.pdbx_strand_id
1 'polypeptide(L)'
;MNLFYKRLMDSTEDLLYRVRIYDRELKKCDEILQMDEAYGQLRQAFDAIDSRNESAMERVAAKLQQMRQRLITMMEDLLHAA
;
A
#
# COMPACT_ATOMS: atom_id res chain seq x y z
N MET A 1 -17.91 -9.77 -0.91
CA MET A 1 -16.68 -8.99 -0.65
C MET A 1 -16.67 -7.79 -1.58
N ASN A 2 -16.62 -6.57 -1.05
CA ASN A 2 -16.85 -5.35 -1.82
C ASN A 2 -15.69 -5.10 -2.82
N LEU A 3 -16.01 -5.07 -4.11
CA LEU A 3 -15.07 -5.01 -5.24
C LEU A 3 -14.16 -3.77 -5.19
N PHE A 4 -14.65 -2.68 -4.61
CA PHE A 4 -13.90 -1.44 -4.46
C PHE A 4 -12.66 -1.62 -3.59
N TYR A 5 -12.82 -2.19 -2.39
CA TYR A 5 -11.70 -2.37 -1.46
C TYR A 5 -10.66 -3.37 -2.00
N LYS A 6 -11.11 -4.41 -2.70
CA LYS A 6 -10.20 -5.34 -3.37
C LYS A 6 -9.34 -4.62 -4.42
N ARG A 7 -9.95 -3.79 -5.27
CA ARG A 7 -9.19 -2.97 -6.24
C ARG A 7 -8.22 -2.01 -5.55
N LEU A 8 -8.61 -1.42 -4.42
CA LEU A 8 -7.73 -0.56 -3.63
C LEU A 8 -6.51 -1.34 -3.12
N MET A 9 -6.72 -2.54 -2.56
CA MET A 9 -5.64 -3.43 -2.11
C MET A 9 -4.68 -3.80 -3.25
N ASP A 10 -5.22 -4.30 -4.36
CA ASP A 10 -4.42 -4.81 -5.48
C ASP A 10 -3.66 -3.66 -6.18
N SER A 11 -4.27 -2.48 -6.32
CA SER A 11 -3.59 -1.30 -6.89
C SER A 11 -2.54 -0.68 -5.96
N THR A 12 -2.63 -0.90 -4.66
CA THR A 12 -1.61 -0.45 -3.69
C THR A 12 -0.40 -1.39 -3.72
N GLU A 13 -0.64 -2.70 -3.86
CA GLU A 13 0.41 -3.72 -4.04
C GLU A 13 1.22 -3.46 -5.32
N ASP A 14 0.55 -3.22 -6.45
CA ASP A 14 1.23 -2.88 -7.72
C ASP A 14 2.09 -1.62 -7.58
N LEU A 15 1.60 -0.59 -6.88
CA LEU A 15 2.37 0.62 -6.66
C LEU A 15 3.61 0.34 -5.81
N LEU A 16 3.47 -0.40 -4.71
CA LEU A 16 4.59 -0.79 -3.84
C LEU A 16 5.66 -1.57 -4.63
N TYR A 17 5.23 -2.53 -5.44
CA TYR A 17 6.12 -3.29 -6.32
C TYR A 17 6.89 -2.39 -7.28
N ARG A 18 6.21 -1.43 -7.92
CA ARG A 18 6.87 -0.47 -8.82
C ARG A 18 7.88 0.39 -8.08
N VAL A 19 7.51 0.95 -6.92
CA VAL A 19 8.42 1.83 -6.13
C VAL A 19 9.71 1.08 -5.81
N ARG A 20 9.60 -0.20 -5.42
CA ARG A 20 10.75 -1.07 -5.18
C ARG A 20 11.66 -1.25 -6.40
N ILE A 21 11.09 -1.31 -7.61
CA ILE A 21 11.88 -1.40 -8.86
C ILE A 21 12.58 -0.07 -9.16
N TYR A 22 11.91 1.06 -8.88
CA TYR A 22 12.45 2.38 -9.14
C TYR A 22 13.56 2.79 -8.15
N ASP A 23 13.56 2.26 -6.93
CA ASP A 23 14.61 2.49 -5.93
C ASP A 23 15.90 1.69 -6.23
N ARG A 24 16.51 1.93 -7.40
CA ARG A 24 17.70 1.22 -7.89
C ARG A 24 18.92 1.38 -6.99
N GLU A 25 19.02 2.52 -6.32
CA GLU A 25 20.13 2.86 -5.43
C GLU A 25 19.86 2.47 -3.97
N LEU A 26 18.73 1.78 -3.70
CA LEU A 26 18.31 1.34 -2.37
C LEU A 26 18.23 2.48 -1.34
N LYS A 27 17.98 3.72 -1.80
CA LYS A 27 17.93 4.93 -0.96
C LYS A 27 16.71 4.94 -0.05
N LYS A 28 15.67 4.16 -0.39
CA LYS A 28 14.40 4.06 0.34
C LYS A 28 14.10 2.63 0.79
N CYS A 29 15.09 1.73 0.70
CA CYS A 29 14.90 0.30 0.92
C CYS A 29 14.24 -0.04 2.27
N ASP A 30 14.73 0.56 3.37
CA ASP A 30 14.16 0.33 4.71
C ASP A 30 12.70 0.79 4.81
N GLU A 31 12.37 1.94 4.23
CA GLU A 31 11.01 2.48 4.22
C GLU A 31 10.08 1.59 3.37
N ILE A 32 10.55 1.10 2.23
CA ILE A 32 9.81 0.18 1.35
C ILE A 32 9.55 -1.15 2.06
N LEU A 33 10.53 -1.71 2.78
CA LEU A 33 10.37 -2.95 3.54
C LEU A 33 9.34 -2.80 4.67
N GLN A 34 9.39 -1.69 5.42
CA GLN A 34 8.40 -1.40 6.45
C GLN A 34 6.99 -1.26 5.87
N MET A 35 6.86 -0.66 4.68
CA MET A 35 5.58 -0.58 3.98
C MET A 35 5.08 -1.92 3.50
N ASP A 36 5.96 -2.81 3.03
CA ASP A 36 5.61 -4.17 2.60
C ASP A 36 5.09 -5.01 3.77
N GLU A 37 5.75 -4.94 4.93
CA GLU A 37 5.28 -5.59 6.15
C GLU A 37 3.92 -5.03 6.60
N ALA A 38 3.77 -3.70 6.61
CA ALA A 38 2.51 -3.06 6.96
C ALA A 38 1.38 -3.42 5.97
N TYR A 39 1.67 -3.51 4.67
CA TYR A 39 0.71 -3.93 3.65
C TYR A 39 0.28 -5.38 3.89
N GLY A 40 1.23 -6.28 4.17
CA GLY A 40 0.94 -7.68 4.51
C GLY A 40 -0.01 -7.82 5.70
N GLN A 41 0.22 -7.04 6.77
CA GLN A 41 -0.66 -7.00 7.93
C GLN A 41 -2.06 -6.47 7.57
N LEU A 42 -2.15 -5.42 6.74
CA LEU A 42 -3.42 -4.89 6.26
C LEU A 42 -4.18 -5.88 5.37
N ARG A 43 -3.47 -6.66 4.53
CA ARG A 43 -4.07 -7.69 3.69
C ARG A 43 -4.68 -8.81 4.53
N GLN A 44 -3.92 -9.31 5.51
CA GLN A 44 -4.44 -10.31 6.44
C GLN A 44 -5.65 -9.79 7.23
N ALA A 45 -5.60 -8.55 7.70
CA ALA A 45 -6.75 -7.94 8.37
C ALA A 45 -7.95 -7.79 7.44
N PHE A 46 -7.75 -7.38 6.19
CA PHE A 46 -8.80 -7.27 5.18
C PHE A 46 -9.47 -8.61 4.88
N ASP A 47 -8.67 -9.67 4.71
CA ASP A 47 -9.17 -11.01 4.42
C ASP A 47 -9.92 -11.64 5.61
N ALA A 48 -9.61 -11.21 6.84
CA ALA A 48 -10.27 -11.65 8.07
C ALA A 48 -11.54 -10.84 8.42
N ILE A 49 -11.77 -9.68 7.80
CA ILE A 49 -12.94 -8.84 8.10
C ILE A 49 -14.21 -9.46 7.52
N ASP A 50 -15.24 -9.61 8.36
CA ASP A 50 -16.59 -9.91 7.90
C ASP A 50 -17.06 -8.76 6.99
N SER A 51 -17.52 -9.11 5.79
CA SER A 51 -18.12 -8.18 4.82
C SER A 51 -19.25 -7.29 5.35
N ARG A 52 -19.87 -7.64 6.48
CA ARG A 52 -20.91 -6.82 7.14
C ARG A 52 -20.34 -5.75 8.09
N ASN A 53 -19.03 -5.79 8.37
CA ASN A 53 -18.37 -4.84 9.25
C ASN A 53 -17.75 -3.68 8.47
N GLU A 54 -18.61 -2.77 7.98
CA GLU A 54 -18.21 -1.61 7.19
C GLU A 54 -17.19 -0.72 7.92
N SER A 55 -17.37 -0.51 9.23
CA SER A 55 -16.45 0.31 10.05
C SER A 55 -15.01 -0.24 10.09
N ALA A 56 -14.84 -1.56 10.01
CA ALA A 56 -13.52 -2.18 9.94
C ALA A 56 -12.92 -2.02 8.53
N MET A 57 -13.74 -2.17 7.49
CA MET A 57 -13.32 -1.95 6.11
C MET A 57 -12.88 -0.50 5.87
N GLU A 58 -13.61 0.48 6.37
CA GLU A 58 -13.26 1.91 6.25
C GLU A 58 -11.92 2.24 6.92
N ARG A 59 -11.65 1.66 8.10
CA ARG A 59 -10.37 1.84 8.79
C ARG A 59 -9.20 1.26 8.00
N VAL A 60 -9.38 0.09 7.39
CA VAL A 60 -8.38 -0.51 6.50
C VAL A 60 -8.18 0.37 5.26
N ALA A 61 -9.27 0.86 4.65
CA ALA A 61 -9.22 1.73 3.50
C ALA A 61 -8.48 3.04 3.76
N ALA A 62 -8.73 3.69 4.91
CA ALA A 62 -8.03 4.91 5.31
C ALA A 62 -6.52 4.69 5.43
N LYS A 63 -6.09 3.57 6.05
CA LYS A 63 -4.67 3.21 6.17
C LYS A 63 -4.03 2.95 4.80
N LEU A 64 -4.74 2.26 3.90
CA LEU A 64 -4.26 2.04 2.53
C LEU A 64 -4.12 3.34 1.75
N GLN A 65 -5.07 4.27 1.90
CA GLN A 65 -4.98 5.58 1.26
C GLN A 65 -3.76 6.36 1.73
N GLN A 66 -3.46 6.34 3.03
CA GLN A 66 -2.25 6.97 3.59
C GLN A 66 -0.97 6.33 3.04
N MET A 67 -0.90 5.00 3.03
CA MET A 67 0.24 4.27 2.46
C MET A 67 0.43 4.60 0.98
N ARG A 68 -0.66 4.59 0.21
CA ARG A 68 -0.66 4.91 -1.21
C ARG A 68 -0.17 6.34 -1.48
N GLN A 69 -0.62 7.32 -0.70
CA GLN A 69 -0.13 8.70 -0.83
C GLN A 69 1.38 8.76 -0.62
N ARG A 70 1.90 8.07 0.38
CA ARG A 70 3.34 8.06 0.65
C ARG A 70 4.13 7.33 -0.45
N LEU A 71 3.60 6.24 -0.99
CA LEU A 71 4.19 5.54 -2.13
C LEU A 71 4.21 6.39 -3.40
N ILE A 72 3.17 7.19 -3.66
CA ILE A 72 3.13 8.15 -4.77
C ILE A 72 4.26 9.18 -4.60
N THR A 73 4.35 9.80 -3.42
CA THR A 73 5.41 10.77 -3.13
C THR A 73 6.80 10.14 -3.28
N MET A 74 6.99 8.91 -2.81
CA MET A 74 8.26 8.21 -2.97
C MET A 74 8.57 7.94 -4.45
N MET A 75 7.57 7.58 -5.25
CA MET A 75 7.73 7.41 -6.69
C MET A 75 8.13 8.73 -7.36
N GLU A 76 7.47 9.83 -7.01
CA GLU A 76 7.80 11.18 -7.52
C GLU A 76 9.23 11.56 -7.16
N ASP A 77 9.65 11.35 -5.91
CA ASP A 77 11.02 11.59 -5.46
C ASP A 77 12.04 10.77 -6.28
N LEU A 78 11.76 9.49 -6.52
CA LEU A 78 12.64 8.60 -7.29
C LEU A 78 12.72 8.98 -8.77
N LEU A 79 11.62 9.48 -9.35
CA LEU A 79 11.58 9.93 -10.75
C LEU A 79 12.23 11.29 -10.97
N HIS A 80 12.17 12.19 -9.98
CA HIS A 80 12.76 13.53 -10.06
C HIS A 80 14.21 13.61 -9.56
N ALA A 81 14.67 12.61 -8.80
CA ALA A 81 16.06 12.50 -8.38
C ALA A 81 16.99 11.84 -9.42
N ALA A 82 16.43 11.33 -10.53
CA ALA A 82 17.15 10.74 -11.67
C ALA A 82 17.41 11.79 -12.77
#